data_AF-A0A2D0IL53-F1
#
_entry.id   AF-A0A2D0IL53-F1
#
_cell.length_a   1.000
_cell.length_b   1.000
_cell.length_c   1.000
_cell.angle_alpha   90.00
_cell.angle_beta   90.00
_cell.angle_gamma   90.00
#
_symmetry.space_group_name_H-M   'P 1'
#
loop_
_entity.id
_entity.type
_entity.pdbx_description
1 polymer ?
#
loop_
_entity_poly.entity_id
_entity_poly.type
_entity_poly.pdbx_seq_one_letter_code
_entity_poly.pdbx_strand_id
1 'polypeptide(L)'
;MIKSFDLSVLESVAKTLGDTCEGFTGSQIGLLLAEQNFPDPLIGGTKWKRLYQAFVEKQSNDSCANNIGAFIEHVMSPARHYDKQEWYLWEPLKTLNTKNKINFALTNK
;
A
#
# COMPACT_ATOMS: atom_id res chain seq x y z
N MET A 1 9.38 -21.31 2.08
CA MET A 1 8.63 -21.11 0.82
C MET A 1 7.15 -21.00 1.16
N ILE A 2 6.52 -19.87 0.85
CA ILE A 2 5.08 -19.66 1.10
C ILE A 2 4.32 -20.30 -0.06
N LYS A 3 3.52 -21.33 0.24
CA LYS A 3 2.78 -22.09 -0.80
C LYS A 3 1.77 -21.23 -1.54
N SER A 4 0.86 -20.58 -0.82
CA SER A 4 -0.14 -19.67 -1.36
C SER A 4 -0.76 -18.91 -0.21
N PHE A 5 -1.17 -17.67 -0.44
CA PHE A 5 -2.11 -17.00 0.43
C PHE A 5 -3.55 -17.31 -0.02
N ASP A 6 -4.46 -17.36 0.94
CA ASP A 6 -5.89 -17.47 0.66
C ASP A 6 -6.39 -16.22 -0.07
N LEU A 7 -7.43 -16.39 -0.90
CA LEU A 7 -8.01 -15.26 -1.65
C LEU A 7 -8.50 -14.14 -0.74
N SER A 8 -9.02 -14.47 0.44
CA SER A 8 -9.43 -13.49 1.45
C SER A 8 -8.26 -12.68 2.01
N VAL A 9 -7.07 -13.30 2.13
CA VAL A 9 -5.84 -12.61 2.55
C VAL A 9 -5.39 -11.65 1.44
N LEU A 10 -5.37 -12.12 0.19
CA LEU A 10 -5.01 -11.27 -0.96
C LEU A 10 -5.96 -10.07 -1.09
N GLU A 11 -7.27 -10.29 -0.92
CA GLU A 11 -8.26 -9.22 -0.95
C GLU A 11 -8.05 -8.23 0.19
N SER A 12 -7.80 -8.72 1.40
CA SER A 12 -7.60 -7.87 2.57
C SER A 12 -6.36 -6.99 2.40
N VAL A 13 -5.24 -7.57 1.98
CA VAL A 13 -4.00 -6.83 1.69
C VAL A 13 -4.26 -5.79 0.59
N ALA A 14 -4.91 -6.18 -0.50
CA ALA A 14 -5.20 -5.28 -1.61
C ALA A 14 -6.10 -4.11 -1.20
N LYS A 15 -7.11 -4.34 -0.34
CA LYS A 15 -7.97 -3.29 0.23
C LYS A 15 -7.19 -2.36 1.14
N THR A 16 -6.33 -2.88 2.01
CA THR A 16 -5.48 -2.05 2.88
C THR A 16 -4.54 -1.16 2.07
N LEU A 17 -3.80 -1.74 1.13
CA LEU A 17 -2.86 -0.99 0.29
C LEU A 17 -3.55 -0.05 -0.70
N GLY A 18 -4.78 -0.39 -1.11
CA GLY A 18 -5.61 0.39 -2.02
C GLY A 18 -6.61 1.32 -1.32
N ASP A 19 -6.51 1.51 0.00
CA ASP A 19 -7.42 2.36 0.77
C ASP A 19 -7.45 3.81 0.23
N THR A 20 -8.61 4.47 0.35
CA THR A 20 -8.80 5.81 -0.21
C THR A 20 -8.04 6.88 0.56
N CYS A 21 -7.98 6.77 1.89
CA CYS A 21 -7.39 7.77 2.77
C CYS A 21 -5.93 7.45 3.07
N GLU A 22 -5.63 6.19 3.39
CA GLU A 22 -4.32 5.80 3.93
C GLU A 22 -3.48 4.99 2.93
N GLY A 23 -4.10 4.51 1.84
CA GLY A 23 -3.47 3.65 0.84
C GLY A 23 -2.68 4.40 -0.24
N PHE A 24 -2.09 3.63 -1.15
CA PHE A 24 -1.39 4.17 -2.31
C PHE A 24 -2.36 4.82 -3.31
N THR A 25 -1.87 5.81 -4.04
CA THR A 25 -2.61 6.41 -5.18
C THR A 25 -2.64 5.47 -6.38
N GLY A 26 -3.56 5.70 -7.32
CA GLY A 26 -3.69 4.86 -8.52
C GLY A 26 -2.41 4.82 -9.37
N SER A 27 -1.68 5.93 -9.44
CA SER A 27 -0.40 6.02 -10.17
C SER A 27 0.72 5.30 -9.42
N GLN A 28 0.80 5.44 -8.09
CA GLN A 28 1.78 4.71 -7.27
C GLN A 28 1.59 3.20 -7.39
N ILE A 29 0.34 2.72 -7.40
CA ILE A 29 0.05 1.29 -7.60
C ILE A 29 0.60 0.78 -8.94
N GLY A 30 0.37 1.53 -10.03
CA GLY A 30 0.91 1.15 -11.34
C GLY A 30 2.44 1.07 -11.34
N LEU A 31 3.10 2.04 -10.71
CA LEU A 31 4.56 2.04 -10.60
C LEU A 31 5.07 0.85 -9.77
N LEU A 32 4.49 0.59 -8.59
CA LEU A 32 4.90 -0.49 -7.70
C LEU A 32 4.71 -1.88 -8.34
N LEU A 33 3.60 -2.08 -9.06
CA LEU A 33 3.35 -3.32 -9.80
C LEU A 33 4.42 -3.52 -10.89
N ALA A 34 4.74 -2.47 -11.65
CA ALA A 34 5.78 -2.52 -12.67
C ALA A 34 7.18 -2.78 -12.07
N GLU A 35 7.55 -2.09 -10.99
CA GLU A 35 8.83 -2.28 -10.29
C GLU A 35 9.08 -3.71 -9.83
N GLN A 36 8.01 -4.46 -9.52
CA GLN A 36 8.08 -5.82 -8.99
C GLN A 36 7.69 -6.88 -10.03
N ASN A 37 7.52 -6.50 -11.31
CA ASN A 37 7.10 -7.39 -12.40
C ASN A 37 5.78 -8.14 -12.11
N PHE A 38 4.81 -7.41 -11.58
CA PHE A 38 3.43 -7.87 -11.47
C PHE A 38 2.61 -7.42 -12.70
N PRO A 39 1.65 -8.24 -13.15
CA PRO A 39 0.69 -7.81 -14.15
C PRO A 39 -0.23 -6.71 -13.58
N ASP A 40 -0.75 -5.84 -14.45
CA ASP A 40 -1.78 -4.84 -14.10
C ASP A 40 -2.96 -4.95 -15.09
N PRO A 41 -3.78 -6.02 -14.96
CA PRO A 41 -4.78 -6.38 -15.96
C PRO A 41 -6.01 -5.45 -15.96
N LEU A 42 -6.21 -4.67 -14.88
CA LEU A 42 -7.39 -3.82 -14.69
C LEU A 42 -7.05 -2.34 -14.79
N ILE A 43 -6.43 -1.91 -15.89
CA ILE A 43 -6.18 -0.49 -16.14
C ILE A 43 -7.50 0.28 -16.10
N GLY A 44 -7.61 1.26 -15.18
CA GLY A 44 -8.84 2.04 -14.94
C GLY A 44 -9.81 1.46 -13.90
N GLY A 45 -9.52 0.27 -13.35
CA GLY A 45 -10.27 -0.31 -12.22
C GLY A 45 -9.99 0.40 -10.89
N THR A 46 -10.79 0.07 -9.86
CA THR A 46 -10.54 0.61 -8.51
C THR A 46 -9.19 0.13 -7.97
N LYS A 47 -8.50 0.98 -7.21
CA LYS A 47 -7.14 0.77 -6.68
C LYS A 47 -6.93 -0.64 -6.09
N TRP A 48 -7.80 -1.03 -5.16
CA TRP A 48 -7.70 -2.35 -4.52
C TRP A 48 -8.01 -3.52 -5.47
N LYS A 49 -8.90 -3.35 -6.46
CA LYS A 49 -9.21 -4.43 -7.42
C LYS A 49 -8.04 -4.70 -8.35
N ARG A 50 -7.31 -3.65 -8.75
CA ARG A 50 -6.06 -3.77 -9.52
C ARG A 50 -5.02 -4.60 -8.78
N LEU A 51 -4.75 -4.23 -7.52
CA LEU A 51 -3.82 -4.98 -6.65
C LEU A 51 -4.28 -6.43 -6.45
N TYR A 52 -5.56 -6.65 -6.15
CA TYR A 52 -6.09 -8.00 -5.92
C TYR A 52 -5.91 -8.90 -7.14
N GLN A 53 -6.29 -8.44 -8.33
CA GLN A 53 -6.11 -9.23 -9.56
C GLN A 53 -4.64 -9.47 -9.88
N ALA A 54 -3.80 -8.45 -9.72
CA ALA A 54 -2.36 -8.59 -9.89
C ALA A 54 -1.76 -9.68 -8.98
N PHE A 55 -2.20 -9.74 -7.72
CA PHE A 55 -1.73 -10.75 -6.76
C PHE A 55 -2.22 -12.15 -7.10
N VAL A 56 -3.50 -12.30 -7.46
CA VAL A 56 -4.07 -13.59 -7.88
C VAL A 56 -3.33 -14.13 -9.09
N GLU A 57 -3.15 -13.31 -10.13
CA GLU A 57 -2.44 -13.70 -11.34
C GLU A 57 -0.98 -14.05 -11.07
N LYS A 58 -0.27 -13.22 -10.28
CA LYS A 58 1.13 -13.49 -9.94
C LYS A 58 1.28 -14.80 -9.17
N GLN A 59 0.45 -15.03 -8.15
CA GLN A 59 0.48 -16.27 -7.36
C GLN A 59 0.19 -17.50 -8.23
N SER A 60 -0.80 -17.39 -9.12
CA SER A 60 -1.17 -18.48 -10.02
C SER A 60 -0.03 -18.80 -11.00
N ASN A 61 0.59 -17.78 -11.59
CA ASN A 61 1.68 -17.95 -12.55
C ASN A 61 2.94 -18.50 -11.89
N ASP A 62 3.28 -18.02 -10.70
CA ASP A 62 4.47 -18.45 -9.97
C ASP A 62 4.26 -19.75 -9.17
N SER A 63 3.01 -20.21 -9.04
CA SER A 63 2.60 -21.33 -8.18
C SER A 63 3.10 -21.20 -6.73
N CYS A 64 3.33 -19.96 -6.28
CA CYS A 64 3.76 -19.64 -4.92
C CYS A 64 3.41 -18.19 -4.54
N ALA A 65 3.42 -17.88 -3.24
CA ALA A 65 3.15 -16.52 -2.75
C ALA A 65 4.40 -15.72 -2.39
N ASN A 66 5.60 -16.23 -2.70
CA ASN A 66 6.85 -15.58 -2.29
C ASN A 66 6.97 -14.17 -2.86
N ASN A 67 6.59 -13.97 -4.13
CA ASN A 67 6.65 -12.66 -4.77
C ASN A 67 5.62 -11.68 -4.19
N ILE A 68 4.49 -12.16 -3.66
CA ILE A 68 3.54 -11.31 -2.93
C ILE A 68 4.11 -10.88 -1.58
N GLY A 69 4.76 -11.81 -0.86
CA GLY A 69 5.47 -11.47 0.38
C GLY A 69 6.56 -10.41 0.15
N ALA A 70 7.38 -10.60 -0.88
CA ALA A 70 8.41 -9.64 -1.28
C ALA A 70 7.80 -8.29 -1.69
N PHE A 71 6.66 -8.30 -2.42
CA PHE A 71 5.93 -7.08 -2.74
C PHE A 71 5.49 -6.33 -1.48
N ILE A 72 4.90 -7.02 -0.50
CA ILE A 72 4.47 -6.42 0.77
C ILE A 72 5.66 -5.82 1.51
N GLU A 73 6.78 -6.54 1.60
CA GLU A 73 8.01 -6.04 2.21
C GLU A 73 8.55 -4.79 1.49
N HIS A 74 8.58 -4.82 0.16
CA HIS A 74 9.03 -3.70 -0.68
C HIS A 74 8.18 -2.45 -0.47
N VAL A 75 6.85 -2.58 -0.48
CA VAL A 75 5.94 -1.43 -0.34
C VAL A 75 5.85 -0.92 1.10
N MET A 76 6.09 -1.77 2.10
CA MET A 76 6.08 -1.39 3.52
C MET A 76 7.46 -0.98 4.04
N SER A 77 8.49 -1.00 3.20
CA SER A 77 9.85 -0.61 3.57
C SER A 77 9.85 0.81 4.19
N PRO A 78 10.40 0.99 5.41
CA PRO A 78 10.39 2.29 6.08
C PRO A 78 11.06 3.40 5.29
N ALA A 79 12.08 3.05 4.49
CA ALA A 79 12.80 3.98 3.62
C ALA A 79 11.91 4.60 2.54
N ARG A 80 10.75 3.99 2.20
CA ARG A 80 9.77 4.56 1.26
C ARG A 80 8.78 5.51 1.93
N HIS A 81 8.73 5.51 3.27
CA HIS A 81 7.77 6.28 4.06
C HIS A 81 8.47 7.19 5.06
N TYR A 82 9.74 7.52 4.82
CA TYR A 82 10.56 8.35 5.73
C TYR A 82 9.97 9.76 5.92
N ASP A 83 9.22 10.25 4.94
CA ASP A 83 8.51 11.52 4.93
C ASP A 83 7.14 11.44 5.62
N LYS A 84 6.59 10.24 5.82
CA LYS A 84 5.36 9.98 6.58
C LYS A 84 5.65 9.77 8.06
N GLN A 85 6.19 10.80 8.71
CA GLN A 85 6.53 10.76 10.13
C GLN A 85 5.36 10.29 11.02
N GLU A 86 4.13 10.65 10.65
CA GLU A 86 2.89 10.27 11.34
C GLU A 86 2.66 8.76 11.46
N TRP A 87 3.28 7.93 10.62
CA TRP A 87 3.19 6.48 10.72
C TRP A 87 4.00 5.90 11.89
N TYR A 88 5.05 6.59 12.30
CA TYR A 88 5.96 6.17 13.36
C TYR A 88 5.70 6.86 14.70
N LEU A 89 4.87 7.91 14.71
CA LEU A 89 4.51 8.62 15.92
C LEU A 89 3.55 7.77 16.76
N TRP A 90 3.79 7.75 18.07
CA TRP A 90 2.84 7.21 19.05
C TRP A 90 1.53 8.03 19.03
N GLU A 91 0.37 7.37 19.20
CA GLU A 91 -0.97 7.95 19.00
C GLU A 91 -1.18 9.34 19.64
N PRO A 92 -0.84 9.58 20.93
CA PRO A 92 -0.91 10.90 21.54
C PRO A 92 -0.08 11.98 20.82
N LEU A 93 1.07 11.63 20.24
CA LEU A 93 1.90 12.57 19.49
C LEU A 93 1.35 12.88 18.09
N LYS A 94 0.59 11.96 17.47
CA LYS A 94 -0.10 12.22 16.19
C LYS A 94 -1.10 13.36 16.32
N THR A 95 -1.94 13.31 17.36
CA THR A 95 -2.98 14.33 17.61
C THR A 95 -2.41 15.72 17.88
N LEU A 96 -1.25 15.79 18.55
CA LEU A 96 -0.56 17.04 18.86
C LEU A 96 0.07 17.67 17.61
N ASN A 97 0.68 16.85 16.74
CA ASN A 97 1.26 17.35 15.49
C ASN A 97 0.19 17.92 14.55
N THR A 98 -0.97 17.24 14.43
CA THR A 98 -2.10 17.78 13.66
C THR A 98 -2.55 19.13 14.22
N LYS A 99 -2.79 19.24 15.54
CA LYS A 99 -3.20 20.49 16.21
C LYS A 99 -2.20 21.63 16.04
N ASN A 100 -0.91 21.34 16.06
CA ASN A 100 0.13 22.35 15.85
C ASN A 100 0.18 22.84 14.39
N LYS A 101 0.01 21.94 13.41
CA LYS A 101 -0.08 22.34 11.99
C LYS A 101 -1.27 23.26 11.71
N ILE A 102 -2.46 22.96 12.24
CA ILE A 102 -3.64 23.83 12.08
C ILE A 102 -3.44 25.18 12.78
N ASN A 103 -2.92 25.21 14.02
CA ASN A 103 -2.67 26.47 14.71
C ASN A 103 -1.66 27.35 13.97
N PHE A 104 -0.56 26.77 13.48
CA PHE A 104 0.43 27.50 12.67
C PHE A 104 -0.18 28.08 11.38
N ALA A 105 -1.07 27.34 10.71
CA ALA A 105 -1.76 27.80 9.52
C ALA A 105 -2.79 28.92 9.81
N LEU A 106 -3.33 28.97 11.04
CA LEU A 106 -4.30 29.99 11.47
C LEU A 106 -3.62 31.27 12.00
N THR A 107 -2.41 31.17 12.55
CA THR A 107 -1.67 32.34 13.09
C THR A 107 -0.84 33.09 12.06
N ASN A 108 -0.58 32.52 10.88
CA ASN A 108 0.19 33.16 9.80
C ASN A 108 -0.68 33.66 8.64
N LYS A 109 -1.94 34.01 8.93
CA LYS A 109 -2.90 34.61 7.99
C LYS A 109 -3.20 36.03 8.43
#